data_AF-A0A7S0KAY3-F1
#
_entry.id   AF-A0A7S0KAY3-F1
#
_cell.length_a   1.000
_cell.length_b   1.000
_cell.length_c   1.000
_cell.angle_alpha   90.00
_cell.angle_beta   90.00
_cell.angle_gamma   90.00
#
_symmetry.space_group_name_H-M   'P 1'
#
loop_
_entity.id
_entity.type
_entity.pdbx_description
1 polymer ?
#
loop_
_entity_poly.entity_id
_entity_poly.type
_entity_poly.pdbx_seq_one_letter_code
_entity_poly.pdbx_strand_id
1 'polypeptide(L)'
;DVLFSSSFSKLAEVGKPFTRCGLSRRYLQLIEGPPARLYNKYTESVYPLPVGGSVKQWNESRCPTCSFELSLYTVGSPPVVYPLCPYCFNNPRNEWGPLIDGGKSLSKDKVDAEDEKKEMKHQRIGGRSMTLECPLQDGHPLIESLTVSPDPDSGGVFIFQSTSKSKFKLVSTRAPTTIHLPQCIEKFAVTSEKEESLNCYKVKVTFKDGESPFDDGTKTYTTCFAEDLTLQKMSRIFTGSDRQKVQRGGRGGGRGRGSGRGRGRGGRGRGRR
;
A
#
# COMPACT_ATOMS: atom_id res chain seq x y z
N ASP A 1 -34.02 32.83 15.20
CA ASP A 1 -33.40 31.71 15.91
C ASP A 1 -33.82 30.36 15.30
N VAL A 2 -33.50 30.15 14.01
CA VAL A 2 -33.85 28.91 13.24
C VAL A 2 -32.74 28.62 12.22
N LEU A 3 -31.48 28.83 12.61
CA LEU A 3 -30.30 28.66 11.75
C LEU A 3 -29.22 27.74 12.35
N PHE A 4 -29.57 27.04 13.43
CA PHE A 4 -28.72 26.05 14.10
C PHE A 4 -29.36 24.65 14.21
N SER A 5 -30.40 24.35 13.42
CA SER A 5 -30.97 22.99 13.36
C SER A 5 -30.42 22.13 12.22
N SER A 6 -29.38 22.59 11.52
CA SER A 6 -28.71 21.85 10.45
C SER A 6 -27.92 20.64 11.02
N SER A 7 -28.66 19.56 11.21
CA SER A 7 -28.23 18.18 10.95
C SER A 7 -26.88 17.77 11.53
N PHE A 8 -26.73 17.82 12.85
CA PHE A 8 -25.88 16.85 13.55
C PHE A 8 -26.56 15.48 13.46
N SER A 9 -26.48 14.82 12.30
CA SER A 9 -26.69 13.36 12.26
C SER A 9 -25.70 12.77 13.26
N LYS A 10 -26.21 12.25 14.38
CA LYS A 10 -25.39 11.68 15.46
C LYS A 10 -24.36 10.75 14.81
N LEU A 11 -23.08 10.86 15.16
CA LEU A 11 -22.02 10.02 14.60
C LEU A 11 -22.40 8.53 14.57
N ALA A 12 -23.22 8.10 15.53
CA ALA A 12 -23.83 6.78 15.69
C ALA A 12 -24.76 6.30 14.56
N GLU A 13 -25.24 7.19 13.68
CA GLU A 13 -26.07 6.88 12.51
C GLU A 13 -25.30 7.00 11.19
N VAL A 14 -24.06 7.53 11.26
CA VAL A 14 -23.23 7.81 10.10
C VAL A 14 -22.18 6.72 9.98
N GLY A 15 -22.47 5.67 9.21
CA GLY A 15 -21.44 4.73 8.76
C GLY A 15 -21.93 3.29 8.61
N LYS A 16 -21.38 2.63 7.59
CA LYS A 16 -21.67 1.22 7.30
C LYS A 16 -20.84 0.32 8.22
N PRO A 17 -21.39 -0.77 8.78
CA PRO A 17 -20.61 -1.79 9.46
C PRO A 17 -19.45 -2.24 8.57
N PHE A 18 -18.24 -2.24 9.13
CA PHE A 18 -17.00 -2.51 8.40
C PHE A 18 -16.24 -3.66 9.08
N THR A 19 -15.30 -3.41 9.99
CA THR A 19 -14.56 -4.48 10.69
C THR A 19 -15.03 -4.67 12.13
N ARG A 20 -14.81 -5.84 12.72
CA ARG A 20 -15.08 -6.09 14.15
C ARG A 20 -13.97 -5.56 15.05
N CYS A 21 -14.39 -4.86 16.09
CA CYS A 21 -13.54 -4.41 17.19
C CYS A 21 -13.05 -5.61 18.02
N GLY A 22 -11.74 -5.71 18.26
CA GLY A 22 -11.18 -6.79 19.09
C GLY A 22 -11.55 -6.68 20.57
N LEU A 23 -11.76 -5.46 21.08
CA LEU A 23 -12.10 -5.20 22.48
C LEU A 23 -13.58 -5.49 22.78
N SER A 24 -14.48 -4.90 21.99
CA SER A 24 -15.93 -5.00 22.23
C SER A 24 -16.61 -6.13 21.46
N ARG A 25 -15.92 -6.74 20.48
CA ARG A 25 -16.46 -7.74 19.54
C ARG A 25 -17.65 -7.25 18.69
N ARG A 26 -17.91 -5.94 18.67
CA ARG A 26 -18.94 -5.29 17.85
C ARG A 26 -18.36 -4.76 16.56
N TYR A 27 -19.20 -4.62 15.53
CA TYR A 27 -18.80 -3.98 14.28
C TYR A 27 -18.50 -2.49 14.51
N LEU A 28 -17.36 -2.06 13.97
CA LEU A 28 -17.00 -0.68 13.78
C LEU A 28 -17.70 -0.14 12.53
N GLN A 29 -18.08 1.13 12.57
CA GLN A 29 -18.67 1.83 11.44
C GLN A 29 -17.59 2.57 10.67
N LEU A 30 -17.50 2.37 9.35
CA LEU A 30 -16.64 3.17 8.49
C LEU A 30 -17.29 4.52 8.18
N ILE A 31 -16.58 5.59 8.51
CA ILE A 31 -16.92 6.96 8.17
C ILE A 31 -15.94 7.41 7.08
N GLU A 32 -16.43 7.55 5.85
CA GLU A 32 -15.62 7.90 4.67
C GLU A 32 -15.23 9.38 4.61
N GLY A 33 -15.91 10.24 5.37
CA GLY A 33 -15.66 11.68 5.37
C GLY A 33 -14.22 12.02 5.82
N PRO A 34 -13.56 13.01 5.21
CA PRO A 34 -12.16 13.33 5.51
C PRO A 34 -12.01 13.93 6.94
N PRO A 35 -11.11 13.41 7.79
CA PRO A 35 -10.31 12.20 7.61
C PRO A 35 -11.14 10.93 7.87
N ALA A 36 -10.95 9.93 6.99
CA ALA A 36 -11.60 8.63 7.12
C ALA A 36 -11.22 7.97 8.46
N ARG A 37 -12.20 7.32 9.09
CA ARG A 37 -12.05 6.73 10.42
C ARG A 37 -13.04 5.60 10.65
N LEU A 38 -12.67 4.69 11.54
CA LEU A 38 -13.60 3.71 12.09
C LEU A 38 -14.12 4.20 13.44
N TYR A 39 -15.42 4.04 13.67
CA TYR A 39 -16.08 4.45 14.90
C TYR A 39 -16.73 3.25 15.58
N ASN A 40 -16.49 3.08 16.87
CA ASN A 40 -17.21 2.11 17.68
C ASN A 40 -18.38 2.80 18.39
N LYS A 41 -19.62 2.55 17.96
CA LYS A 41 -20.82 3.12 18.57
C LYS A 41 -21.04 2.71 20.04
N TYR A 42 -20.49 1.58 20.47
CA TYR A 42 -20.74 1.04 21.82
C TYR A 42 -19.75 1.56 22.87
N THR A 43 -18.51 1.84 22.47
CA THR A 43 -17.45 2.35 23.35
C THR A 43 -17.10 3.80 23.04
N GLU A 44 -17.77 4.40 22.04
CA GLU A 44 -17.52 5.73 21.49
C GLU A 44 -16.07 5.97 21.02
N SER A 45 -15.31 4.89 20.84
CA SER A 45 -13.90 4.96 20.44
C SER A 45 -13.77 5.25 18.95
N VAL A 46 -12.79 6.08 18.59
CA VAL A 46 -12.50 6.48 17.21
C VAL A 46 -11.11 5.97 16.82
N TYR A 47 -11.01 5.30 15.68
CA TYR A 47 -9.76 4.83 15.09
C TYR A 47 -9.54 5.54 13.75
N PRO A 48 -8.75 6.62 13.71
CA PRO A 48 -8.28 7.23 12.47
C PRO A 48 -7.68 6.19 11.51
N LEU A 49 -7.96 6.34 10.21
CA LEU A 49 -7.37 5.49 9.17
C LEU A 49 -6.18 6.21 8.48
N PRO A 50 -5.24 5.47 7.87
CA PRO A 50 -4.14 6.05 7.10
C PRO A 50 -4.65 6.95 5.97
N VAL A 51 -3.94 8.06 5.72
CA VAL A 51 -4.36 9.09 4.75
C VAL A 51 -3.81 8.78 3.36
N GLY A 52 -4.58 9.04 2.31
CA GLY A 52 -4.07 8.97 0.92
C GLY A 52 -4.31 7.66 0.18
N GLY A 53 -4.96 6.69 0.82
CA GLY A 53 -5.32 5.41 0.22
C GLY A 53 -6.77 5.03 0.47
N SER A 54 -7.12 3.80 0.11
CA SER A 54 -8.43 3.20 0.34
C SER A 54 -8.31 1.98 1.26
N VAL A 55 -9.35 1.70 2.04
CA VAL A 55 -9.36 0.59 2.99
C VAL A 55 -10.45 -0.40 2.61
N LYS A 56 -10.13 -1.70 2.58
CA LYS A 56 -11.08 -2.81 2.34
C LYS A 56 -10.98 -3.84 3.46
N GLN A 57 -12.04 -4.61 3.71
CA GLN A 57 -12.00 -5.72 4.68
C GLN A 57 -11.05 -6.84 4.20
N TRP A 58 -10.38 -7.51 5.13
CA TRP A 58 -9.49 -8.64 4.84
C TRP A 58 -10.10 -9.97 5.29
N ASN A 59 -11.16 -10.42 4.60
CA ASN A 59 -11.80 -11.75 4.75
C ASN A 59 -11.83 -12.30 6.19
N GLU A 60 -12.40 -11.56 7.14
CA GLU A 60 -12.55 -11.96 8.56
C GLU A 60 -11.24 -12.31 9.32
N SER A 61 -10.08 -12.00 8.74
CA SER A 61 -8.78 -12.22 9.37
C SER A 61 -8.63 -11.35 10.61
N ARG A 62 -8.05 -11.89 11.69
CA ARG A 62 -7.90 -11.17 12.97
C ARG A 62 -6.43 -10.88 13.27
N CYS A 63 -6.20 -9.73 13.88
CA CYS A 63 -4.90 -9.33 14.36
C CYS A 63 -4.42 -10.26 15.48
N PRO A 64 -3.20 -10.83 15.38
CA PRO A 64 -2.68 -11.76 16.39
C PRO A 64 -2.44 -11.11 17.76
N THR A 65 -2.31 -9.79 17.83
CA THR A 65 -1.98 -9.06 19.07
C THR A 65 -3.20 -8.55 19.84
N CYS A 66 -4.27 -8.17 19.14
CA CYS A 66 -5.43 -7.50 19.74
C CYS A 66 -6.78 -8.03 19.27
N SER A 67 -6.81 -9.06 18.43
CA SER A 67 -8.03 -9.68 17.89
C SER A 67 -8.96 -8.77 17.08
N PHE A 68 -8.53 -7.56 16.70
CA PHE A 68 -9.28 -6.73 15.75
C PHE A 68 -9.34 -7.41 14.40
N GLU A 69 -10.49 -7.32 13.73
CA GLU A 69 -10.59 -7.74 12.35
C GLU A 69 -9.78 -6.79 11.45
N LEU A 70 -8.98 -7.40 10.58
CA LEU A 70 -7.99 -6.73 9.76
C LEU A 70 -8.62 -6.11 8.51
N SER A 71 -7.93 -5.11 7.99
CA SER A 71 -8.24 -4.46 6.73
C SER A 71 -7.03 -4.49 5.81
N LEU A 72 -7.27 -4.24 4.52
CA LEU A 72 -6.25 -4.03 3.50
C LEU A 72 -6.24 -2.55 3.14
N TYR A 73 -5.11 -1.89 3.35
CA TYR A 73 -4.86 -0.51 2.97
C TYR A 73 -4.18 -0.46 1.60
N THR A 74 -4.86 0.10 0.60
CA THR A 74 -4.35 0.23 -0.77
C THR A 74 -3.94 1.66 -1.04
N VAL A 75 -2.68 1.89 -1.44
CA VAL A 75 -2.11 3.21 -1.69
C VAL A 75 -1.15 3.22 -2.88
N GLY A 76 -0.90 4.41 -3.43
CA GLY A 76 0.09 4.63 -4.48
C GLY A 76 -0.42 4.33 -5.90
N SER A 77 0.43 4.65 -6.88
CA SER A 77 0.19 4.38 -8.30
C SER A 77 1.49 3.87 -8.93
N PRO A 78 1.61 2.56 -9.26
CA PRO A 78 0.59 1.52 -9.15
C PRO A 78 0.21 1.17 -7.70
N PRO A 79 -1.00 0.64 -7.47
CA PRO A 79 -1.49 0.36 -6.13
C PRO A 79 -0.71 -0.76 -5.45
N VAL A 80 -0.27 -0.48 -4.23
CA VAL A 80 0.32 -1.41 -3.27
C VAL A 80 -0.70 -1.65 -2.16
N VAL A 81 -0.77 -2.88 -1.65
CA VAL A 81 -1.72 -3.28 -0.61
C VAL A 81 -0.96 -3.72 0.63
N TYR A 82 -1.20 -3.02 1.74
CA TYR A 82 -0.65 -3.37 3.04
C TYR A 82 -1.72 -3.93 3.98
N PRO A 83 -1.39 -4.89 4.84
CA PRO A 83 -2.24 -5.25 5.95
C PRO A 83 -2.37 -4.08 6.93
N LEU A 84 -3.57 -3.90 7.48
CA LEU A 84 -3.89 -2.84 8.43
C LEU A 84 -4.69 -3.41 9.60
N CYS A 85 -4.17 -3.24 10.81
CA CYS A 85 -4.94 -3.39 12.03
C CYS A 85 -5.34 -1.98 12.54
N PRO A 86 -6.64 -1.63 12.59
CA PRO A 86 -7.07 -0.30 13.03
C PRO A 86 -6.59 0.07 14.44
N TYR A 87 -6.55 -0.90 15.35
CA TYR A 87 -6.10 -0.66 16.72
C TYR A 87 -4.59 -0.41 16.81
N CYS A 88 -3.77 -1.33 16.32
CA CYS A 88 -2.30 -1.24 16.37
C CYS A 88 -1.73 -0.08 15.56
N PHE A 89 -2.37 0.33 14.45
CA PHE A 89 -2.00 1.56 13.75
C PHE A 89 -2.14 2.81 14.64
N ASN A 90 -3.19 2.86 15.46
CA ASN A 90 -3.45 3.98 16.38
C ASN A 90 -2.77 3.80 17.76
N ASN A 91 -2.21 2.62 18.03
CA ASN A 91 -1.55 2.26 19.28
C ASN A 91 -0.29 1.44 18.98
N PRO A 92 0.71 2.03 18.29
CA PRO A 92 1.98 1.37 18.00
C PRO A 92 2.74 1.06 19.29
N ARG A 93 3.66 0.11 19.23
CA ARG A 93 4.48 -0.28 20.39
C ARG A 93 5.96 -0.14 20.05
N ASN A 94 6.73 0.33 21.02
CA ASN A 94 8.18 0.50 20.87
C ASN A 94 8.90 -0.84 20.60
N GLU A 95 8.35 -1.96 21.10
CA GLU A 95 8.90 -3.30 20.88
C GLU A 95 8.83 -3.76 19.41
N TRP A 96 7.96 -3.16 18.59
CA TRP A 96 7.83 -3.50 17.17
C TRP A 96 8.77 -2.71 16.25
N GLY A 97 9.61 -1.84 16.82
CA GLY A 97 10.57 -1.02 16.09
C GLY A 97 10.29 0.48 16.20
N PRO A 98 10.90 1.31 15.34
CA PRO A 98 10.70 2.76 15.38
C PRO A 98 9.24 3.13 15.10
N LEU A 99 8.76 4.20 15.73
CA LEU A 99 7.41 4.71 15.49
C LEU A 99 7.32 5.28 14.06
N ILE A 100 6.32 4.81 13.32
CA ILE A 100 5.98 5.33 11.99
C ILE A 100 4.96 6.45 12.22
N ASP A 101 5.43 7.62 12.64
CA ASP A 101 4.54 8.79 12.66
C ASP A 101 4.23 9.17 11.23
N GLY A 102 2.95 9.44 10.93
CA GLY A 102 2.43 9.79 9.60
C GLY A 102 3.25 10.87 8.87
N GLY A 103 4.36 10.46 8.26
CA GLY A 103 5.33 11.28 7.55
C GLY A 103 6.51 11.84 8.36
N LYS A 104 6.96 11.26 9.48
CA LYS A 104 8.27 11.64 10.07
C LYS A 104 9.04 10.45 10.61
N SER A 105 10.03 9.99 9.85
CA SER A 105 11.20 9.35 10.45
C SER A 105 11.94 10.42 11.26
N LEU A 106 12.20 10.16 12.54
CA LEU A 106 13.15 10.93 13.32
C LEU A 106 14.55 10.35 13.09
N SER A 107 15.11 10.63 11.92
CA SER A 107 16.55 10.60 11.67
C SER A 107 16.88 11.79 10.78
N LYS A 108 17.17 12.94 11.40
CA LYS A 108 17.48 14.17 10.68
C LYS A 108 18.99 14.39 10.69
N ASP A 109 19.67 13.83 9.70
CA ASP A 109 20.88 14.48 9.19
C ASP A 109 20.43 15.59 8.23
N LYS A 110 20.90 16.80 8.51
CA LYS A 110 20.52 18.02 7.79
C LYS A 110 21.18 18.03 6.41
N VAL A 111 20.41 17.79 5.36
CA VAL A 111 20.81 18.15 3.98
C VAL A 111 19.61 18.75 3.25
N ASP A 112 19.77 20.03 2.87
CA ASP A 112 19.14 20.79 1.79
C ASP A 112 17.62 21.09 1.82
N ALA A 113 17.28 22.17 2.54
CA ALA A 113 15.92 22.65 2.83
C ALA A 113 15.18 23.39 1.69
N GLU A 114 15.72 23.43 0.47
CA GLU A 114 15.16 24.26 -0.61
C GLU A 114 14.33 23.48 -1.64
N ASP A 115 14.67 22.23 -1.95
CA ASP A 115 13.90 21.39 -2.88
C ASP A 115 12.66 20.73 -2.25
N GLU A 116 12.69 20.45 -0.93
CA GLU A 116 11.55 19.87 -0.19
C GLU A 116 10.27 20.72 -0.27
N LYS A 117 10.41 22.06 -0.39
CA LYS A 117 9.26 22.98 -0.34
C LYS A 117 8.35 22.91 -1.57
N LYS A 118 8.86 22.43 -2.71
CA LYS A 118 8.07 22.28 -3.94
C LYS A 118 7.33 20.93 -4.00
N GLU A 119 7.91 19.86 -3.44
CA GLU A 119 7.25 18.54 -3.35
C GLU A 119 6.21 18.46 -2.23
N MET A 120 6.43 19.14 -1.10
CA MET A 120 5.51 19.14 0.06
C MET A 120 4.13 19.75 -0.21
N LYS A 121 3.95 20.55 -1.27
CA LYS A 121 2.64 21.13 -1.61
C LYS A 121 1.66 20.14 -2.24
N HIS A 122 2.12 18.97 -2.71
CA HIS A 122 1.29 18.01 -3.43
C HIS A 122 0.94 16.73 -2.62
N GLN A 123 1.44 16.57 -1.39
CA GLN A 123 1.28 15.33 -0.59
C GLN A 123 0.53 15.54 0.74
N ARG A 124 -0.40 16.51 0.80
CA ARG A 124 -1.23 16.74 1.99
C ARG A 124 -2.71 16.63 1.66
N ILE A 125 -3.45 15.82 2.42
CA ILE A 125 -4.92 15.77 2.38
C ILE A 125 -5.42 16.18 3.76
N GLY A 126 -6.21 17.26 3.83
CA GLY A 126 -6.73 17.77 5.10
C GLY A 126 -5.64 18.16 6.11
N GLY A 127 -4.48 18.65 5.62
CA GLY A 127 -3.34 19.05 6.47
C GLY A 127 -2.44 17.91 6.98
N ARG A 128 -2.77 16.65 6.68
CA ARG A 128 -1.96 15.47 7.06
C ARG A 128 -1.15 14.94 5.89
N SER A 129 0.05 14.42 6.17
CA SER A 129 0.88 13.74 5.17
C SER A 129 0.22 12.45 4.70
N MET A 130 0.44 12.10 3.43
CA MET A 130 0.02 10.82 2.86
C MET A 130 0.78 9.66 3.51
N THR A 131 0.09 8.55 3.79
CA THR A 131 0.73 7.30 4.26
C THR A 131 1.07 6.43 3.05
N LEU A 132 2.26 6.59 2.47
CA LEU A 132 2.65 5.84 1.26
C LEU A 132 3.32 4.49 1.55
N GLU A 133 3.65 4.23 2.82
CA GLU A 133 4.34 3.06 3.33
C GLU A 133 3.39 2.12 4.10
N CYS A 134 3.91 0.98 4.58
CA CYS A 134 3.17 0.10 5.45
C CYS A 134 2.79 0.84 6.75
N PRO A 135 1.50 0.90 7.12
CA PRO A 135 1.04 1.62 8.31
C PRO A 135 1.43 0.94 9.63
N LEU A 136 1.85 -0.33 9.61
CA LEU A 136 2.31 -1.06 10.78
C LEU A 136 3.83 -1.17 10.80
N GLN A 137 4.41 -1.26 11.99
CA GLN A 137 5.84 -1.44 12.23
C GLN A 137 6.30 -2.82 11.77
N ASP A 138 7.54 -2.92 11.31
CA ASP A 138 8.07 -4.16 10.72
C ASP A 138 8.13 -5.32 11.73
N GLY A 139 8.37 -5.01 13.01
CA GLY A 139 8.31 -5.98 14.11
C GLY A 139 6.90 -6.26 14.64
N HIS A 140 5.85 -5.70 14.05
CA HIS A 140 4.49 -6.05 14.46
C HIS A 140 4.22 -7.52 14.06
N PRO A 141 3.71 -8.40 14.94
CA PRO A 141 3.58 -9.84 14.67
C PRO A 141 2.84 -10.22 13.38
N LEU A 142 1.84 -9.42 12.98
CA LEU A 142 1.19 -9.54 11.66
C LEU A 142 2.15 -9.31 10.48
N ILE A 143 2.97 -8.26 10.54
CA ILE A 143 3.94 -7.93 9.48
C ILE A 143 5.04 -8.98 9.47
N GLU A 144 5.59 -9.30 10.65
CA GLU A 144 6.62 -10.32 10.80
C GLU A 144 6.19 -11.66 10.19
N SER A 145 4.94 -12.11 10.43
CA SER A 145 4.39 -13.36 9.86
C SER A 145 4.26 -13.38 8.33
N LEU A 146 4.39 -12.22 7.68
CA LEU A 146 4.31 -12.07 6.22
C LEU A 146 5.66 -11.74 5.59
N THR A 147 6.69 -11.49 6.40
CA THR A 147 8.03 -11.11 5.98
C THR A 147 8.74 -12.30 5.34
N VAL A 148 9.16 -12.13 4.09
CA VAL A 148 9.85 -13.17 3.30
C VAL A 148 11.29 -12.79 2.94
N SER A 149 11.67 -11.53 3.14
CA SER A 149 13.03 -11.03 2.91
C SER A 149 13.22 -9.67 3.58
N PRO A 150 14.43 -9.35 4.07
CA PRO A 150 14.83 -7.96 4.33
C PRO A 150 14.77 -7.12 3.04
N ASP A 151 14.54 -5.80 3.18
CA ASP A 151 14.71 -4.83 2.10
C ASP A 151 16.03 -4.05 2.31
N PRO A 152 17.09 -4.36 1.55
CA PRO A 152 18.41 -3.77 1.76
C PRO A 152 18.44 -2.27 1.44
N ASP A 153 17.51 -1.76 0.63
CA ASP A 153 17.54 -0.38 0.15
C ASP A 153 16.87 0.60 1.12
N SER A 154 15.91 0.12 1.92
CA SER A 154 15.07 0.97 2.77
C SER A 154 15.20 0.70 4.27
N GLY A 155 15.89 -0.38 4.65
CA GLY A 155 15.92 -0.87 6.03
C GLY A 155 14.57 -1.46 6.50
N GLY A 156 13.61 -1.62 5.59
CA GLY A 156 12.35 -2.29 5.83
C GLY A 156 12.40 -3.79 5.51
N VAL A 157 11.24 -4.36 5.21
CA VAL A 157 11.09 -5.77 4.82
C VAL A 157 10.18 -5.91 3.60
N PHE A 158 10.37 -6.99 2.84
CA PHE A 158 9.43 -7.43 1.83
C PHE A 158 8.41 -8.39 2.43
N ILE A 159 7.13 -8.03 2.31
CA ILE A 159 6.01 -8.88 2.70
C ILE A 159 5.29 -9.45 1.48
N PHE A 160 4.72 -10.65 1.61
CA PHE A 160 3.93 -11.26 0.55
C PHE A 160 2.53 -10.62 0.41
N GLN A 161 2.17 -10.24 -0.82
CA GLN A 161 0.87 -9.69 -1.18
C GLN A 161 0.16 -10.62 -2.20
N SER A 162 -0.87 -11.34 -1.74
CA SER A 162 -1.78 -12.05 -2.65
C SER A 162 -2.87 -11.10 -3.14
N THR A 163 -2.77 -10.64 -4.40
CA THR A 163 -3.76 -9.71 -4.99
C THR A 163 -4.63 -10.35 -6.08
N SER A 164 -4.24 -11.52 -6.61
CA SER A 164 -5.02 -12.37 -7.52
C SER A 164 -4.25 -13.67 -7.80
N LYS A 165 -4.95 -14.72 -8.29
CA LYS A 165 -4.42 -16.09 -8.48
C LYS A 165 -3.16 -16.24 -9.37
N SER A 166 -2.71 -15.20 -10.11
CA SER A 166 -1.60 -15.32 -11.07
C SER A 166 -0.59 -14.18 -11.06
N LYS A 167 -0.65 -13.27 -10.08
CA LYS A 167 0.23 -12.08 -10.01
C LYS A 167 0.72 -11.89 -8.57
N PHE A 168 1.50 -12.84 -8.10
CA PHE A 168 2.12 -12.77 -6.79
C PHE A 168 3.14 -11.63 -6.76
N LYS A 169 3.10 -10.84 -5.68
CA LYS A 169 4.00 -9.70 -5.49
C LYS A 169 4.55 -9.71 -4.08
N LEU A 170 5.80 -9.29 -3.96
CA LEU A 170 6.38 -8.89 -2.68
C LEU A 170 6.43 -7.36 -2.66
N VAL A 171 6.08 -6.76 -1.53
CA VAL A 171 6.02 -5.31 -1.40
C VAL A 171 6.85 -4.86 -0.22
N SER A 172 7.69 -3.85 -0.44
CA SER A 172 8.49 -3.26 0.63
C SER A 172 7.59 -2.52 1.60
N THR A 173 7.87 -2.61 2.89
CA THR A 173 7.16 -1.88 3.94
C THR A 173 7.58 -0.42 4.05
N ARG A 174 8.77 -0.04 3.58
CA ARG A 174 9.38 1.29 3.77
C ARG A 174 9.77 2.01 2.49
N ALA A 175 9.70 1.35 1.34
CA ALA A 175 10.00 1.96 0.04
C ALA A 175 8.90 1.72 -0.99
N PRO A 176 8.80 2.58 -2.02
CA PRO A 176 7.99 2.31 -3.20
C PRO A 176 8.65 1.25 -4.10
N THR A 177 9.02 0.11 -3.52
CA THR A 177 9.64 -1.04 -4.20
C THR A 177 8.69 -2.24 -4.16
N THR A 178 8.51 -2.88 -5.31
CA THR A 178 7.68 -4.08 -5.48
C THR A 178 8.45 -5.10 -6.31
N ILE A 179 8.44 -6.35 -5.88
CA ILE A 179 9.00 -7.47 -6.61
C ILE A 179 7.85 -8.26 -7.22
N HIS A 180 7.81 -8.37 -8.54
CA HIS A 180 6.85 -9.21 -9.25
C HIS A 180 7.47 -10.59 -9.43
N LEU A 181 6.81 -11.60 -8.88
CA LEU A 181 7.20 -12.99 -9.03
C LEU A 181 6.84 -13.51 -10.44
N PRO A 182 7.58 -14.50 -10.97
CA PRO A 182 7.39 -14.97 -12.34
C PRO A 182 6.02 -15.65 -12.53
N GLN A 183 5.49 -15.56 -13.75
CA GLN A 183 4.17 -16.10 -14.10
C GLN A 183 4.12 -17.63 -14.12
N CYS A 184 5.28 -18.30 -14.11
CA CYS A 184 5.37 -19.75 -14.02
C CYS A 184 5.02 -20.31 -12.63
N ILE A 185 4.90 -19.44 -11.63
CA ILE A 185 4.47 -19.85 -10.29
C ILE A 185 2.94 -19.99 -10.28
N GLU A 186 2.48 -21.19 -9.96
CA GLU A 186 1.07 -21.51 -9.74
C GLU A 186 0.63 -21.15 -8.31
N LYS A 187 1.47 -21.46 -7.31
CA LYS A 187 1.20 -21.19 -5.90
C LYS A 187 2.42 -20.63 -5.21
N PHE A 188 2.19 -19.62 -4.39
CA PHE A 188 3.19 -19.00 -3.52
C PHE A 188 2.57 -18.83 -2.14
N ALA A 189 3.17 -19.44 -1.13
CA ALA A 189 2.66 -19.40 0.23
C ALA A 189 3.80 -19.20 1.23
N VAL A 190 3.62 -18.28 2.18
CA VAL A 190 4.52 -18.13 3.34
C VAL A 190 4.28 -19.32 4.27
N THR A 191 5.35 -19.95 4.76
CA THR A 191 5.29 -21.10 5.68
C THR A 191 5.49 -20.64 7.12
N SER A 192 5.37 -21.57 8.08
CA SER A 192 5.72 -21.33 9.49
C SER A 192 7.21 -21.53 9.80
N GLU A 193 8.00 -21.97 8.82
CA GLU A 193 9.45 -22.18 8.97
C GLU A 193 10.16 -20.84 8.79
N LYS A 194 11.08 -20.52 9.72
CA LYS A 194 11.81 -19.25 9.73
C LYS A 194 13.27 -19.49 9.41
N GLU A 195 13.84 -18.63 8.58
CA GLU A 195 15.28 -18.54 8.35
C GLU A 195 15.88 -17.62 9.44
N GLU A 196 16.64 -18.19 10.36
CA GLU A 196 17.06 -17.49 11.60
C GLU A 196 18.05 -16.37 11.32
N SER A 197 18.96 -16.56 10.35
CA SER A 197 20.01 -15.60 9.99
C SER A 197 19.44 -14.25 9.49
N LEU A 198 18.32 -14.31 8.76
CA LEU A 198 17.68 -13.16 8.12
C LEU A 198 16.35 -12.77 8.78
N ASN A 199 15.92 -13.53 9.79
CA ASN A 199 14.70 -13.30 10.54
C ASN A 199 13.45 -13.20 9.64
N CYS A 200 13.35 -14.03 8.60
CA CYS A 200 12.23 -14.04 7.65
C CYS A 200 11.65 -15.44 7.46
N TYR A 201 10.39 -15.54 7.05
CA TYR A 201 9.72 -16.82 6.84
C TYR A 201 10.05 -17.39 5.46
N LYS A 202 10.21 -18.72 5.41
CA LYS A 202 10.37 -19.46 4.17
C LYS A 202 9.08 -19.42 3.36
N VAL A 203 9.23 -19.59 2.06
CA VAL A 203 8.12 -19.62 1.10
C VAL A 203 8.09 -20.98 0.42
N LYS A 204 6.89 -21.54 0.31
CA LYS A 204 6.61 -22.71 -0.51
C LYS A 204 6.15 -22.25 -1.89
N VAL A 205 6.91 -22.63 -2.90
CA VAL A 205 6.68 -22.26 -4.30
C VAL A 205 6.29 -23.50 -5.07
N THR A 206 5.17 -23.44 -5.80
CA THR A 206 4.74 -24.47 -6.74
C THR A 206 4.70 -23.86 -8.14
N PHE A 207 5.42 -24.46 -9.08
CA PHE A 207 5.39 -24.08 -10.48
C PHE A 207 4.24 -24.78 -11.22
N LYS A 208 3.77 -24.14 -12.29
CA LYS A 208 2.85 -24.76 -13.25
C LYS A 208 3.52 -25.95 -13.92
N ASP A 209 2.71 -26.89 -14.39
CA ASP A 209 3.18 -28.07 -15.11
C ASP A 209 4.04 -27.69 -16.31
N GLY A 210 5.28 -28.21 -16.35
CA GLY A 210 6.24 -27.96 -17.44
C GLY A 210 6.94 -26.61 -17.39
N GLU A 211 6.66 -25.75 -16.41
CA GLU A 211 7.27 -24.41 -16.28
C GLU A 211 8.26 -24.31 -15.10
N SER A 212 8.68 -25.46 -14.52
CA SER A 212 9.72 -25.48 -13.48
C SER A 212 11.09 -25.07 -14.04
N PRO A 213 11.87 -24.25 -13.32
CA PRO A 213 13.22 -23.87 -13.73
C PRO A 213 14.29 -24.94 -13.41
N PHE A 214 13.94 -26.03 -12.73
CA PHE A 214 14.89 -27.05 -12.29
C PHE A 214 14.96 -28.23 -13.27
N ASP A 215 16.18 -28.62 -13.64
CA ASP A 215 16.44 -29.71 -14.60
C ASP A 215 15.98 -31.08 -14.08
N ASP A 216 15.89 -31.25 -12.77
CA ASP A 216 15.41 -32.46 -12.09
C ASP A 216 13.88 -32.61 -12.13
N GLY A 217 13.17 -31.62 -12.67
CA GLY A 217 11.71 -31.60 -12.74
C GLY A 217 11.01 -31.25 -11.42
N THR A 218 11.73 -30.74 -10.41
CA THR A 218 11.16 -30.35 -9.12
C THR A 218 10.04 -29.32 -9.31
N LYS A 219 8.79 -29.72 -9.01
CA LYS A 219 7.60 -28.85 -9.18
C LYS A 219 7.32 -27.94 -7.99
N THR A 220 7.67 -28.39 -6.79
CA THR A 220 7.38 -27.67 -5.55
C THR A 220 8.56 -27.77 -4.62
N TYR A 221 8.94 -26.65 -4.04
CA TYR A 221 10.04 -26.58 -3.08
C TYR A 221 9.81 -25.46 -2.06
N THR A 222 10.53 -25.54 -0.94
CA THR A 222 10.48 -24.57 0.16
C THR A 222 11.82 -23.87 0.24
N THR A 223 11.83 -22.55 0.32
CA THR A 223 13.04 -21.74 0.17
C THR A 223 12.98 -20.43 0.96
N CYS A 224 14.13 -19.84 1.27
CA CYS A 224 14.23 -18.47 1.76
C CYS A 224 14.37 -17.53 0.55
N PHE A 225 13.40 -16.63 0.32
CA PHE A 225 13.44 -15.77 -0.88
C PHE A 225 14.72 -14.94 -0.95
N ALA A 226 15.23 -14.48 0.20
CA ALA A 226 16.44 -13.67 0.29
C ALA A 226 17.74 -14.42 -0.10
N GLU A 227 17.75 -15.75 -0.04
CA GLU A 227 18.92 -16.58 -0.39
C GLU A 227 18.73 -17.31 -1.73
N ASP A 228 17.50 -17.39 -2.23
CA ASP A 228 17.16 -18.07 -3.48
C ASP A 228 17.50 -17.25 -4.71
N LEU A 229 18.73 -17.40 -5.19
CA LEU A 229 19.20 -16.73 -6.40
C LEU A 229 18.39 -17.11 -7.66
N THR A 230 17.86 -18.33 -7.73
CA THR A 230 17.07 -18.78 -8.90
C THR A 230 15.76 -18.01 -8.95
N LEU A 231 15.03 -17.97 -7.82
CA LEU A 231 13.77 -17.25 -7.70
C LEU A 231 13.94 -15.73 -7.85
N GLN A 232 15.02 -15.18 -7.28
CA GLN A 232 15.36 -13.76 -7.44
C GLN A 232 15.63 -13.39 -8.90
N LYS A 233 16.44 -14.18 -9.62
CA LYS A 233 16.77 -13.94 -11.04
C LYS A 233 15.54 -13.98 -11.96
N MET A 234 14.56 -14.81 -11.65
CA MET A 234 13.30 -14.87 -12.40
C MET A 234 12.33 -13.74 -12.05
N SER A 235 12.55 -13.07 -10.92
CA SER A 235 11.68 -12.00 -10.42
C SER A 235 12.04 -10.65 -11.03
N ARG A 236 11.06 -9.74 -11.09
CA ARG A 236 11.25 -8.38 -11.63
C ARG A 236 11.02 -7.34 -10.55
N ILE A 237 12.01 -6.50 -10.29
CA ILE A 237 11.94 -5.43 -9.30
C ILE A 237 11.45 -4.14 -9.96
N PHE A 238 10.54 -3.44 -9.29
CA PHE A 238 10.01 -2.14 -9.72
C PHE A 238 10.11 -1.14 -8.57
N THR A 239 10.88 -0.06 -8.78
CA THR A 239 11.06 1.06 -7.83
C THR A 239 10.36 2.34 -8.32
N GLY A 240 10.25 3.35 -7.45
CA GLY A 240 9.40 4.54 -7.61
C GLY A 240 9.39 5.27 -8.97
N SER A 241 10.52 5.35 -9.68
CA SER A 241 10.61 6.01 -10.99
C SER A 241 10.12 5.12 -12.15
N ASP A 242 10.33 3.81 -12.06
CA ASP A 242 9.89 2.84 -13.06
C ASP A 242 8.38 2.56 -12.96
N ARG A 243 7.79 2.83 -11.80
CA ARG A 243 6.34 2.82 -11.57
C ARG A 243 5.56 3.82 -12.44
N GLN A 244 6.18 4.96 -12.79
CA GLN A 244 5.55 5.95 -13.69
C GLN A 244 5.65 5.60 -15.18
N LYS A 245 6.68 4.83 -15.58
CA LYS A 245 6.95 4.53 -16.99
C LYS A 245 5.99 3.48 -17.58
N VAL A 246 5.57 2.49 -16.77
CA VAL A 246 4.66 1.42 -17.23
C VAL A 246 3.32 1.97 -17.73
N GLN A 247 2.89 3.14 -17.23
CA GLN A 247 1.62 3.77 -17.63
C GLN A 247 1.73 4.64 -18.89
N ARG A 248 2.95 5.07 -19.28
CA ARG A 248 3.16 5.86 -20.51
C ARG A 248 3.15 5.01 -21.79
N GLY A 249 3.26 3.68 -21.67
CA GLY A 249 3.20 2.75 -22.81
C GLY A 249 1.78 2.40 -23.31
N GLY A 250 0.72 2.84 -22.60
CA GLY A 250 -0.67 2.49 -22.92
C GLY A 250 -1.53 3.61 -23.54
N ARG A 251 -0.96 4.79 -23.80
CA ARG A 251 -1.61 5.88 -24.53
C ARG A 251 -0.69 6.38 -25.65
N GLY A 252 -0.54 5.56 -26.69
CA GLY A 252 -0.35 6.14 -28.03
C GLY A 252 -1.55 7.04 -28.33
N GLY A 253 -1.44 8.20 -28.95
CA GLY A 253 -0.35 8.80 -29.68
C GLY A 253 -1.00 9.84 -30.57
N GLY A 254 -1.08 11.09 -30.10
CA GLY A 254 -1.76 12.18 -30.79
C GLY A 254 -0.89 13.43 -30.76
N ARG A 255 0.18 13.37 -31.55
CA ARG A 255 1.22 14.38 -31.77
C ARG A 255 0.64 15.80 -31.89
N GLY A 256 0.97 16.64 -30.92
CA GLY A 256 1.16 18.06 -31.20
C GLY A 256 2.27 18.21 -32.23
N ARG A 257 1.93 18.73 -33.40
CA ARG A 257 2.87 19.28 -34.37
C ARG A 257 2.31 20.58 -34.91
N GLY A 258 3.10 21.64 -34.77
CA GLY A 258 3.04 22.75 -35.73
C GLY A 258 2.60 24.08 -35.16
N SER A 259 3.55 24.77 -34.52
CA SER A 259 3.71 26.21 -34.65
C SER A 259 3.60 26.63 -36.12
N GLY A 260 2.76 27.62 -36.41
CA GLY A 260 2.56 28.15 -37.76
C GLY A 260 2.08 29.61 -37.71
N ARG A 261 3.04 30.52 -37.74
CA ARG A 261 2.88 31.97 -37.91
C ARG A 261 1.98 32.30 -39.10
N GLY A 262 1.25 33.41 -38.98
CA GLY A 262 0.22 33.83 -39.92
C GLY A 262 0.64 34.03 -41.37
N ARG A 263 -0.38 34.19 -42.22
CA ARG A 263 -0.35 34.88 -43.50
C ARG A 263 -1.78 35.26 -43.87
N GLY A 264 -2.01 36.54 -44.08
CA GLY A 264 -3.28 37.07 -44.54
C GLY A 264 -3.63 36.63 -45.97
N ARG A 265 -4.93 36.59 -46.22
CA ARG A 265 -5.66 36.86 -47.48
C ARG A 265 -7.09 37.08 -46.98
N GLY A 266 -7.70 38.27 -47.05
CA GLY A 266 -7.83 39.09 -48.23
C GLY A 266 -9.20 38.81 -48.87
N GLY A 267 -10.20 39.60 -48.46
CA GLY A 267 -11.35 39.97 -49.29
C GLY A 267 -12.59 39.07 -49.26
N ARG A 268 -13.69 39.58 -48.70
CA ARG A 268 -14.81 40.21 -49.44
C ARG A 268 -15.92 40.58 -48.46
N GLY A 269 -16.30 41.85 -48.47
CA GLY A 269 -17.33 42.39 -47.60
C GLY A 269 -18.75 42.03 -48.02
N ARG A 270 -19.69 42.29 -47.11
CA ARG A 270 -21.03 42.85 -47.37
C ARG A 270 -21.75 43.09 -46.03
N GLY A 271 -22.16 44.33 -45.81
CA GLY A 271 -23.51 44.60 -45.28
C GLY A 271 -23.64 45.35 -43.96
N ARG A 272 -24.03 46.63 -44.09
CA ARG A 272 -24.92 47.43 -43.21
C ARG A 272 -24.35 47.77 -41.82
N ARG A 273 -24.33 49.01 -41.36
CA ARG A 273 -25.14 50.21 -41.61
C ARG A 273 -24.29 51.43 -41.25
#